data_AF-A0A8S7IUF7-F1
#
_entry.id   AF-A0A8S7IUF7-F1
#
_cell.length_a   1.000
_cell.length_b   1.000
_cell.length_c   1.000
_cell.angle_alpha   90.00
_cell.angle_beta   90.00
_cell.angle_gamma   90.00
#
_symmetry.space_group_name_H-M   'P 1'
#
loop_
_entity.id
_entity.type
_entity.pdbx_description
1 polymer ?
#
loop_
_entity_poly.entity_id
_entity_poly.type
_entity_poly.pdbx_seq_one_letter_code
_entity_poly.pdbx_strand_id
1 'polypeptide(L)' 'SRIYPVMSDIPALAGLITTMVTQGYEYRRDDDMALWSSADLTYSITYEM' A
#
# COMPACT_ATOMS: atom_id res chain seq x y z
N SER A 1 1.46 -16.10 -1.19
CA SER A 1 1.60 -15.00 -0.22
C SER A 1 0.43 -14.03 -0.42
N ARG A 2 -0.18 -13.51 0.65
CA ARG A 2 -1.28 -12.53 0.56
C ARG A 2 -0.72 -11.18 1.01
N ILE A 3 -0.95 -10.11 0.23
CA ILE A 3 -0.38 -8.78 0.53
C ILE A 3 -1.01 -8.19 1.79
N TYR A 4 -2.34 -8.19 1.88
CA TYR A 4 -3.07 -7.53 2.97
C TYR A 4 -2.70 -8.02 4.39
N PRO A 5 -2.59 -9.34 4.68
CA PRO A 5 -2.17 -9.81 6.01
C PRO A 5 -0.74 -9.41 6.39
N VAL A 6 0.16 -9.26 5.41
CA VAL A 6 1.54 -8.84 5.68
C VAL A 6 1.59 -7.36 6.06
N MET A 7 0.73 -6.53 5.49
CA MET A 7 0.63 -5.11 5.84
C MET A 7 0.21 -4.85 7.29
N SER A 8 -0.32 -5.86 8.00
CA SER A 8 -0.67 -5.75 9.42
C SER A 8 0.55 -5.76 10.35
N ASP A 9 1.65 -6.41 9.94
CA ASP A 9 2.84 -6.54 10.78
C ASP A 9 4.11 -6.64 9.92
N ILE A 10 4.80 -5.52 9.75
CA ILE A 10 6.08 -5.41 9.04
C ILE A 10 7.13 -4.83 10.01
N PRO A 11 7.86 -5.68 10.76
CA PRO A 11 8.79 -5.23 11.79
C PRO A 11 9.89 -4.29 11.27
N ALA A 12 10.38 -4.52 10.04
CA ALA A 12 11.40 -3.69 9.42
C ALA A 12 10.90 -2.27 9.09
N LEU A 13 9.60 -2.11 8.81
CA LEU A 13 8.99 -0.81 8.52
C LEU A 13 8.63 -0.07 9.81
N ALA A 14 8.18 -0.79 10.85
CA ALA A 14 7.78 -0.22 12.12
C ALA A 14 8.88 0.60 12.82
N GLY A 15 10.16 0.26 12.61
CA GLY A 15 11.29 1.01 13.15
C GLY A 15 11.64 2.29 12.37
N LEU A 16 11.01 2.54 11.21
CA LEU A 16 11.35 3.63 10.29
C LEU A 16 10.27 4.71 10.20
N ILE A 17 9.05 4.42 10.64
CA ILE A 17 7.90 5.33 10.52
C ILE A 17 7.25 5.56 11.88
N THR A 18 6.68 6.74 12.08
CA THR A 18 5.97 7.11 13.31
C THR A 18 4.53 6.61 13.28
N THR A 19 3.85 6.79 12.15
CA THR A 19 2.45 6.37 12.00
C THR A 19 2.18 5.83 10.59
N MET A 20 1.21 4.93 10.50
CA MET A 20 0.71 4.34 9.25
C MET A 20 -0.80 4.23 9.32
N VAL A 21 -1.51 4.82 8.37
CA VAL A 21 -2.97 4.83 8.31
C VAL A 21 -3.43 4.35 6.94
N THR A 22 -4.42 3.47 6.91
CA THR A 22 -5.00 2.97 5.65
C THR A 22 -5.71 4.13 4.94
N GLN A 23 -5.31 4.42 3.69
CA GLN A 23 -5.88 5.53 2.93
C GLN A 23 -6.97 5.06 1.96
N GLY A 24 -6.77 3.91 1.31
CA GLY A 24 -7.74 3.44 0.33
C GLY A 24 -7.32 2.18 -0.40
N TYR A 25 -8.25 1.72 -1.22
CA TYR A 25 -8.06 0.57 -2.09
C TYR A 25 -8.79 0.81 -3.41
N GLU A 26 -8.04 0.89 -4.51
CA GLU A 26 -8.55 1.29 -5.82
C GLU A 26 -8.27 0.22 -6.87
N TYR A 27 -9.28 -0.14 -7.64
CA TYR A 27 -9.08 -0.97 -8.82
C TYR A 27 -8.78 -0.08 -10.00
N ARG A 28 -7.59 -0.26 -10.58
CA ARG A 28 -7.17 0.49 -11.77
C ARG A 28 -7.04 -0.41 -12.97
N ARG A 29 -7.22 0.18 -14.14
CA ARG A 29 -6.99 -0.45 -15.43
C ARG A 29 -6.15 0.48 -16.27
N ASP A 30 -5.34 -0.09 -17.15
CA ASP A 30 -4.67 0.66 -18.19
C ASP A 30 -5.70 1.47 -19.00
N ASP A 31 -5.51 2.79 -19.08
CA ASP A 31 -6.45 3.71 -19.75
C ASP A 31 -6.29 3.70 -21.28
N ASP A 32 -5.12 3.32 -21.80
CA ASP A 32 -4.81 3.38 -23.23
C ASP A 32 -5.20 2.08 -23.96
N MET A 33 -4.50 0.99 -23.68
CA MET A 33 -4.64 -0.28 -24.42
C MET A 33 -5.30 -1.36 -23.57
N ALA A 34 -5.67 -1.04 -22.33
CA ALA A 34 -6.45 -1.89 -21.44
C ALA A 34 -5.82 -3.28 -21.21
N LEU A 35 -4.48 -3.34 -21.32
CA LEU A 35 -3.63 -4.55 -21.28
C LEU A 35 -3.45 -5.13 -19.88
N TRP A 36 -3.62 -4.31 -18.84
CA TRP A 36 -3.47 -4.73 -17.46
C TRP A 36 -4.52 -4.07 -16.57
N SER A 37 -4.73 -4.70 -15.42
CA SER A 37 -5.57 -4.20 -14.33
C SER A 37 -4.87 -4.49 -13.01
N SER A 38 -4.88 -3.53 -12.09
CA SER A 38 -4.27 -3.63 -10.77
C SER A 38 -5.29 -3.38 -9.67
N ALA A 39 -4.88 -3.76 -8.46
CA ALA A 39 -5.53 -3.38 -7.23
C ALA A 39 -4.48 -2.63 -6.39
N ASP A 40 -4.67 -1.32 -6.25
CA ASP A 40 -3.76 -0.43 -5.56
C ASP A 40 -4.22 -0.32 -4.10
N LEU A 41 -3.36 -0.72 -3.16
CA LEU A 41 -3.60 -0.57 -1.72
C LEU A 41 -2.70 0.54 -1.18
N THR A 42 -3.28 1.61 -0.64
CA THR A 42 -2.54 2.82 -0.27
C THR A 42 -2.60 3.09 1.22
N TYR A 43 -1.48 3.54 1.79
CA TYR A 43 -1.34 3.96 3.17
C TYR A 43 -0.69 5.34 3.24
N SER A 44 -1.18 6.17 4.15
CA SER A 44 -0.51 7.41 4.53
C SER A 44 0.46 7.11 5.67
N ILE A 45 1.72 7.51 5.51
CA ILE A 45 2.78 7.31 6.51
C ILE A 45 3.35 8.65 6.95
N THR A 46 3.73 8.75 8.22
CA THR A 46 4.52 9.87 8.75
C THR A 46 5.85 9.35 9.25
N TYR A 47 6.94 10.06 8.96
CA TYR A 47 8.29 9.72 9.39
C TYR A 47 9.10 10.98 9.66
N GLU A 48 10.20 10.83 10.40
CA GLU A 48 11.17 11.89 10.66
C GLU A 48 12.41 11.66 9.78
N MET A 49 13.03 12.74 9.29
CA MET A 49 14.16 12.71 8.36
C MET A 49 15.50 12.70 9.09
#